data_AF-A0A0D9VU39-F1
#
_entry.id   AF-A0A0D9VU39-F1
#
_cell.length_a   1.000
_cell.length_b   1.000
_cell.length_c   1.000
_cell.angle_alpha   90.00
_cell.angle_beta   90.00
_cell.angle_gamma   90.00
#
_symmetry.space_group_name_H-M   'P 1'
#
loop_
_entity.id
_entity.type
_entity.pdbx_description
1 polymer ?
#
loop_
_entity_poly.entity_id
_entity_poly.type
_entity_poly.pdbx_seq_one_letter_code
_entity_poly.pdbx_strand_id
1 'polypeptide(L)'
;MSESLFLMGEIGANDYGYLFAQNRSFINEIKPLVPKVTMKIENAIKVLMTLGAKTIIIPGIFPAGCLPRYLEMYQSMLSPEDYDAFGCIKWMNDFSEYRNYALKCMLHQIPRNPTVTILYADYYTTVLELIRHPVMHGFKRETVLVPCYTDGNLCPNPSTYISWDGQHLTEAAYKFVAHHMLHGAFAQSSMCSK
;
A
#
# COMPACT_ATOMS: atom_id res chain seq x y z
N MET A 1 18.36 7.27 -19.47
CA MET A 1 17.62 6.52 -18.43
C MET A 1 18.52 5.85 -17.39
N SER A 2 19.82 5.64 -17.66
CA SER A 2 20.71 4.86 -16.78
C SER A 2 21.08 5.50 -15.44
N GLU A 3 20.84 6.80 -15.27
CA GLU A 3 21.15 7.56 -14.05
C GLU A 3 19.88 7.98 -13.29
N SER A 4 18.72 7.46 -13.70
CA SER A 4 17.42 7.80 -13.13
C SER A 4 16.84 6.64 -12.34
N LEU A 5 16.14 6.97 -11.26
CA LEU A 5 15.33 6.03 -10.50
C LEU A 5 13.88 6.10 -10.97
N PHE A 6 13.29 4.96 -11.28
CA PHE A 6 11.89 4.86 -11.71
C PHE A 6 11.04 4.30 -10.57
N LEU A 7 10.28 5.17 -9.91
CA LEU A 7 9.26 4.75 -8.94
C LEU A 7 7.95 4.47 -9.69
N MET A 8 7.59 3.21 -9.85
CA MET A 8 6.29 2.82 -10.38
C MET A 8 5.34 2.72 -9.20
N GLY A 9 4.70 3.83 -8.81
CA GLY A 9 3.92 4.02 -7.56
C GLY A 9 2.85 2.96 -7.22
N GLU A 10 1.88 3.28 -6.36
CA GLU A 10 0.84 2.30 -5.96
C GLU A 10 -0.14 1.96 -7.11
N ILE A 11 0.32 1.15 -8.07
CA ILE A 11 -0.46 0.68 -9.20
C ILE A 11 -1.37 -0.47 -8.73
N GLY A 12 -2.65 -0.36 -9.05
CA GLY A 12 -3.67 -1.35 -8.73
C GLY A 12 -4.64 -0.95 -7.62
N ALA A 13 -4.30 0.04 -6.78
CA ALA A 13 -5.15 0.42 -5.64
C ALA A 13 -6.56 0.84 -6.10
N ASN A 14 -6.65 1.64 -7.16
CA ASN A 14 -7.91 2.07 -7.76
C ASN A 14 -8.68 0.94 -8.46
N ASP A 15 -7.98 -0.01 -9.08
CA ASP A 15 -8.57 -1.17 -9.76
C ASP A 15 -9.41 -2.03 -8.80
N TYR A 16 -8.98 -2.15 -7.55
CA TYR A 16 -9.73 -2.84 -6.49
C TYR A 16 -10.69 -1.89 -5.75
N GLY A 17 -10.22 -0.68 -5.43
CA GLY A 17 -10.97 0.30 -4.64
C GLY A 17 -12.32 0.68 -5.23
N TYR A 18 -12.38 0.80 -6.56
CA TYR A 18 -13.65 1.05 -7.26
C TYR A 18 -14.67 -0.07 -7.04
N LEU A 19 -14.24 -1.34 -7.05
CA LEU A 19 -15.12 -2.49 -6.82
C LEU A 19 -15.50 -2.64 -5.34
N PHE A 20 -14.59 -2.33 -4.42
CA PHE A 20 -14.91 -2.25 -2.98
C PHE A 20 -16.01 -1.22 -2.73
N ALA A 21 -15.88 -0.01 -3.29
CA ALA A 21 -16.87 1.06 -3.18
C ALA A 21 -18.27 0.69 -3.74
N GLN A 22 -18.32 -0.26 -4.65
CA GLN A 22 -19.55 -0.77 -5.25
C GLN A 22 -20.09 -2.04 -4.58
N ASN A 23 -19.47 -2.48 -3.48
CA ASN A 23 -19.80 -3.73 -2.79
C ASN A 23 -19.88 -4.95 -3.74
N ARG A 24 -18.93 -5.03 -4.68
CA ARG A 24 -18.85 -6.12 -5.67
C ARG A 24 -18.33 -7.40 -5.03
N SER A 25 -18.59 -8.53 -5.68
CA SER A 25 -18.22 -9.84 -5.11
C SER A 25 -16.71 -9.98 -4.96
N PHE A 26 -16.25 -10.17 -3.71
CA PHE A 26 -14.82 -10.36 -3.44
C PHE A 26 -14.25 -11.57 -4.20
N ILE A 27 -14.94 -12.72 -4.15
CA ILE A 27 -14.46 -13.97 -4.74
C ILE A 27 -14.55 -13.97 -6.26
N ASN A 28 -15.64 -13.44 -6.82
CA ASN A 28 -15.92 -13.56 -8.26
C ASN A 28 -15.40 -12.38 -9.09
N GLU A 29 -15.18 -11.22 -8.47
CA GLU A 29 -14.85 -10.00 -9.20
C GLU A 29 -13.53 -9.38 -8.74
N ILE A 30 -13.33 -9.19 -7.43
CA ILE A 30 -12.15 -8.46 -6.91
C ILE A 30 -10.90 -9.34 -6.91
N LYS A 31 -10.95 -10.51 -6.26
CA LYS A 31 -9.80 -11.43 -6.17
C LYS A 31 -9.28 -11.86 -7.56
N PRO A 32 -10.13 -12.12 -8.57
CA PRO A 32 -9.68 -12.43 -9.93
C PRO A 32 -8.97 -11.27 -10.67
N LEU A 33 -9.07 -10.02 -10.19
CA LEU A 33 -8.28 -8.92 -10.74
C LEU A 33 -6.81 -8.96 -10.32
N VAL A 34 -6.47 -9.58 -9.19
CA VAL A 34 -5.08 -9.62 -8.68
C VAL A 34 -4.07 -10.11 -9.73
N PRO A 35 -4.25 -11.28 -10.39
CA PRO A 35 -3.32 -11.70 -11.44
C PRO A 35 -3.32 -10.78 -12.66
N LYS A 36 -4.47 -10.17 -13.02
CA LYS A 36 -4.57 -9.27 -14.18
C LYS A 36 -3.79 -7.97 -13.96
N VAL A 37 -3.97 -7.35 -12.80
CA VAL A 37 -3.25 -6.13 -12.41
C VAL A 37 -1.76 -6.42 -12.25
N THR A 38 -1.40 -7.53 -11.62
CA THR A 38 0.01 -7.95 -11.46
C THR A 38 0.70 -8.12 -12.81
N MET A 39 0.02 -8.72 -13.80
CA MET A 39 0.54 -8.86 -15.16
C MET A 39 0.72 -7.49 -15.86
N LYS A 40 -0.15 -6.52 -15.61
CA LYS A 40 0.02 -5.16 -16.16
C LYS A 40 1.24 -4.46 -15.57
N ILE A 41 1.49 -4.64 -14.27
CA ILE A 41 2.70 -4.13 -13.59
C ILE A 41 3.94 -4.80 -14.19
N GLU A 42 3.96 -6.13 -14.32
CA GLU A 42 5.07 -6.87 -14.93
C GLU A 42 5.40 -6.36 -16.34
N ASN A 43 4.37 -6.18 -17.18
CA ASN A 43 4.55 -5.69 -18.54
C ASN A 43 5.16 -4.28 -18.55
N ALA A 44 4.70 -3.39 -17.66
CA ALA A 44 5.26 -2.05 -17.56
C ALA A 44 6.73 -2.07 -17.09
N ILE A 45 7.10 -2.97 -16.17
CA ILE A 45 8.50 -3.19 -15.78
C ILE A 45 9.33 -3.61 -17.00
N LYS A 46 8.89 -4.60 -17.77
CA LYS A 46 9.58 -5.08 -18.98
C LYS A 46 9.76 -3.98 -20.03
N VAL A 47 8.76 -3.11 -20.19
CA VAL A 47 8.86 -1.93 -21.07
C VAL A 47 9.94 -0.97 -20.58
N LEU A 48 9.96 -0.62 -19.28
CA LEU A 48 11.00 0.26 -18.72
C LEU A 48 12.41 -0.32 -18.89
N MET A 49 12.57 -1.64 -18.68
CA MET A 49 13.84 -2.33 -18.92
C MET A 49 14.28 -2.21 -20.39
N THR A 50 13.35 -2.37 -21.34
CA THR A 50 13.62 -2.23 -22.78
C THR A 50 14.03 -0.80 -23.16
N LEU A 51 13.48 0.20 -22.47
CA LEU A 51 13.82 1.62 -22.64
C LEU A 51 15.14 2.01 -21.94
N GLY A 52 15.79 1.08 -21.23
CA GLY A 52 17.09 1.30 -20.59
C GLY A 52 17.01 1.82 -19.15
N ALA A 53 15.90 1.63 -18.45
CA ALA A 53 15.82 1.85 -17.00
C ALA A 53 16.71 0.84 -16.26
N LYS A 54 17.57 1.34 -15.37
CA LYS A 54 18.49 0.51 -14.58
C LYS A 54 18.05 0.30 -13.12
N THR A 55 17.26 1.22 -12.56
CA THR A 55 16.78 1.14 -11.18
C THR A 55 15.28 1.38 -11.15
N ILE A 56 14.51 0.37 -10.75
CA ILE A 56 13.05 0.40 -10.74
C ILE A 56 12.57 0.02 -9.34
N ILE A 57 11.75 0.88 -8.71
CA ILE A 57 11.13 0.62 -7.42
C ILE A 57 9.64 0.34 -7.64
N ILE A 58 9.17 -0.77 -7.06
CA ILE A 58 7.78 -1.23 -7.11
C ILE A 58 7.23 -1.32 -5.68
N PRO A 59 6.38 -0.39 -5.25
CA PRO A 59 5.75 -0.45 -3.95
C PRO A 59 4.60 -1.48 -3.91
N GLY A 60 4.40 -2.03 -2.71
CA GLY A 60 3.16 -2.68 -2.32
C GLY A 60 2.00 -1.69 -2.20
N ILE A 61 0.80 -2.19 -1.88
CA ILE A 61 -0.31 -1.35 -1.42
C ILE A 61 -0.32 -1.24 0.10
N PHE A 62 -0.89 -0.15 0.62
CA PHE A 62 -1.17 0.09 2.05
C PHE A 62 -2.02 -1.01 2.73
N PRO A 63 -2.02 -1.06 4.08
CA PRO A 63 -2.98 -1.86 4.84
C PRO A 63 -4.38 -1.30 4.66
N ALA A 64 -5.14 -1.86 3.71
CA ALA A 64 -6.44 -1.31 3.30
C ALA A 64 -7.44 -1.31 4.45
N GLY A 65 -7.41 -2.33 5.32
CA GLY A 65 -8.30 -2.39 6.48
C GLY A 65 -8.09 -1.28 7.50
N CYS A 66 -6.97 -0.57 7.43
CA CYS A 66 -6.67 0.57 8.30
C CYS A 66 -6.99 1.93 7.66
N LEU A 67 -7.48 1.96 6.41
CA LEU A 67 -7.85 3.21 5.76
C LEU A 67 -9.22 3.68 6.27
N PRO A 68 -9.35 4.93 6.78
CA PRO A 68 -10.60 5.43 7.35
C PRO A 68 -11.78 5.32 6.39
N ARG A 69 -11.56 5.46 5.08
CA ARG A 69 -12.63 5.34 4.09
C ARG A 69 -13.26 3.96 4.08
N TYR A 70 -12.48 2.90 4.23
CA TYR A 70 -13.03 1.55 4.27
C TYR A 70 -13.63 1.20 5.63
N LEU A 71 -13.07 1.73 6.72
CA LEU A 71 -13.68 1.66 8.04
C LEU A 71 -15.09 2.25 8.04
N GLU A 72 -15.25 3.46 7.50
CA GLU A 72 -16.55 4.12 7.35
C GLU A 72 -17.51 3.32 6.46
N MET A 73 -17.04 2.82 5.32
CA MET A 73 -17.86 2.14 4.32
C MET A 73 -18.43 0.81 4.83
N TYR A 74 -17.63 0.04 5.57
CA TYR A 74 -18.00 -1.30 6.02
C TYR A 74 -18.50 -1.35 7.47
N GLN A 75 -18.51 -0.23 8.21
CA GLN A 75 -18.87 -0.21 9.64
C GLN A 75 -20.21 -0.89 9.96
N SER A 76 -21.21 -0.81 9.07
CA SER A 76 -22.54 -1.39 9.27
C SER A 76 -22.64 -2.88 8.94
N MET A 77 -21.61 -3.44 8.29
CA MET A 77 -21.55 -4.84 7.84
C MET A 77 -20.64 -5.70 8.71
N LEU A 78 -19.87 -5.09 9.61
CA LEU A 78 -18.82 -5.74 10.38
C LEU A 78 -19.19 -5.84 11.85
N SER A 79 -18.78 -6.93 12.50
CA SER A 79 -18.87 -7.09 13.94
C SER A 79 -17.54 -6.72 14.61
N PRO A 80 -17.51 -6.48 15.94
CA PRO A 80 -16.26 -6.17 16.66
C PRO A 80 -15.15 -7.20 16.41
N GLU A 81 -15.51 -8.46 16.18
CA GLU A 81 -14.57 -9.55 15.92
C GLU A 81 -13.91 -9.45 14.54
N ASP A 82 -14.40 -8.63 13.61
CA ASP A 82 -13.80 -8.42 12.29
C ASP A 82 -12.62 -7.45 12.31
N TYR A 83 -12.42 -6.74 13.43
CA TYR A 83 -11.32 -5.80 13.64
C TYR A 83 -10.15 -6.46 14.37
N ASP A 84 -8.94 -5.97 14.11
CA ASP A 84 -7.75 -6.32 14.89
C ASP A 84 -7.60 -5.44 16.15
N ALA A 85 -6.55 -5.69 16.93
CA ALA A 85 -6.29 -4.94 18.17
C ALA A 85 -6.02 -3.45 17.96
N PHE A 86 -5.79 -3.01 16.72
CA PHE A 86 -5.55 -1.61 16.35
C PHE A 86 -6.77 -0.95 15.70
N GLY A 87 -7.88 -1.69 15.53
CA GLY A 87 -9.11 -1.19 14.92
C GLY A 87 -9.14 -1.30 13.39
N CYS A 88 -8.24 -2.07 12.77
CA CYS A 88 -8.25 -2.29 11.33
C CYS A 88 -9.10 -3.50 10.93
N ILE A 89 -9.75 -3.44 9.77
CA ILE A 89 -10.56 -4.54 9.22
C ILE A 89 -9.64 -5.69 8.77
N LYS A 90 -9.76 -6.87 9.39
CA LYS A 90 -8.86 -8.01 9.14
C LYS A 90 -8.90 -8.51 7.70
N TRP A 91 -10.08 -8.79 7.16
CA TRP A 91 -10.20 -9.38 5.81
C TRP A 91 -9.66 -8.46 4.70
N MET A 92 -9.70 -7.14 4.91
CA MET A 92 -9.12 -6.18 3.97
C MET A 92 -7.59 -6.14 4.06
N ASN A 93 -7.03 -6.25 5.27
CA ASN A 93 -5.60 -6.40 5.45
C ASN A 93 -5.09 -7.74 4.89
N ASP A 94 -5.83 -8.83 5.08
CA ASP A 94 -5.54 -10.14 4.46
C ASP A 94 -5.49 -10.03 2.92
N PHE A 95 -6.41 -9.24 2.33
CA PHE A 95 -6.38 -8.97 0.90
C PHE A 95 -5.15 -8.14 0.48
N SER A 96 -4.80 -7.09 1.23
CA SER A 96 -3.57 -6.31 0.98
C SER A 96 -2.32 -7.19 1.01
N GLU A 97 -2.22 -8.09 1.98
CA GLU A 97 -1.12 -9.05 2.09
C GLU A 97 -1.11 -10.05 0.93
N TYR A 98 -2.26 -10.63 0.58
CA TYR A 98 -2.40 -11.53 -0.57
C TYR A 98 -1.95 -10.86 -1.88
N ARG A 99 -2.41 -9.64 -2.15
CA ARG A 99 -2.00 -8.88 -3.34
C ARG A 99 -0.50 -8.59 -3.31
N ASN A 100 0.03 -8.14 -2.18
CA ASN A 100 1.45 -7.80 -2.05
C ASN A 100 2.34 -9.04 -2.16
N TYR A 101 1.88 -10.19 -1.70
CA TYR A 101 2.52 -11.48 -1.91
C TYR A 101 2.57 -11.85 -3.40
N ALA A 102 1.44 -11.75 -4.11
CA ALA A 102 1.39 -12.00 -5.55
C ALA A 102 2.36 -11.08 -6.34
N LEU A 103 2.43 -9.80 -5.97
CA LEU A 103 3.40 -8.86 -6.54
C LEU A 103 4.83 -9.33 -6.29
N LYS A 104 5.20 -9.65 -5.05
CA LYS A 104 6.56 -10.12 -4.69
C LYS A 104 6.95 -11.39 -5.46
N CYS A 105 6.04 -12.34 -5.60
CA CYS A 105 6.29 -13.57 -6.37
C CYS A 105 6.47 -13.29 -7.86
N MET A 106 5.66 -12.40 -8.46
CA MET A 106 5.89 -11.96 -9.85
C MET A 106 7.26 -11.30 -10.01
N LEU A 107 7.66 -10.39 -9.11
CA LEU A 107 8.98 -9.75 -9.17
C LEU A 107 10.12 -10.77 -9.10
N HIS A 108 9.96 -11.84 -8.33
CA HIS A 108 10.94 -12.94 -8.25
C HIS A 108 11.00 -13.81 -9.52
N GLN A 109 9.93 -13.83 -10.33
CA GLN A 109 9.89 -14.55 -11.61
C GLN A 109 10.47 -13.75 -12.78
N ILE A 110 10.66 -12.44 -12.64
CA ILE A 110 11.33 -11.62 -13.67
C ILE A 110 12.78 -12.13 -13.85
N PRO A 111 13.21 -12.46 -15.08
CA PRO A 111 14.57 -12.93 -15.32
C PRO A 111 15.61 -11.92 -14.81
N ARG A 112 16.60 -12.42 -14.06
CA ARG A 112 17.68 -11.58 -13.55
C ARG A 112 18.45 -10.95 -14.70
N ASN A 113 18.69 -9.64 -14.59
CA ASN A 113 19.57 -8.90 -15.48
C ASN A 113 20.64 -8.20 -14.63
N PRO A 114 21.95 -8.48 -14.84
CA PRO A 114 23.02 -7.92 -14.00
C PRO A 114 23.13 -6.39 -14.07
N THR A 115 22.49 -5.75 -15.06
CA THR A 115 22.51 -4.29 -15.24
C THR A 115 21.25 -3.58 -14.76
N VAL A 116 20.25 -4.34 -14.29
CA VAL A 116 18.96 -3.79 -13.81
C VAL A 116 18.70 -4.24 -12.38
N THR A 117 18.42 -3.29 -11.51
CA THR A 117 17.97 -3.51 -10.14
C THR A 117 16.48 -3.21 -10.02
N ILE A 118 15.71 -4.20 -9.57
CA ILE A 118 14.30 -4.06 -9.26
C ILE A 118 14.14 -4.23 -7.74
N LEU A 119 13.57 -3.22 -7.08
CA LEU A 119 13.38 -3.20 -5.63
C LEU A 119 11.89 -3.21 -5.30
N TYR A 120 11.50 -4.00 -4.31
CA TYR A 120 10.18 -3.92 -3.70
C TYR A 120 10.20 -2.91 -2.55
N ALA A 121 9.24 -1.99 -2.51
CA ALA A 121 9.04 -1.08 -1.39
C ALA A 121 7.85 -1.55 -0.52
N ASP A 122 8.13 -1.96 0.72
CA ASP A 122 7.12 -2.48 1.64
C ASP A 122 6.29 -1.36 2.29
N TYR A 123 5.42 -0.75 1.49
CA TYR A 123 4.49 0.28 1.97
C TYR A 123 3.53 -0.25 3.03
N TYR A 124 3.13 -1.52 2.93
CA TYR A 124 2.22 -2.15 3.88
C TYR A 124 2.79 -2.12 5.30
N THR A 125 3.97 -2.70 5.47
CA THR A 125 4.63 -2.80 6.78
C THR A 125 5.04 -1.42 7.28
N THR A 126 5.49 -0.53 6.40
CA THR A 126 5.90 0.83 6.76
C THR A 126 4.74 1.66 7.31
N VAL A 127 3.55 1.59 6.69
CA VAL A 127 2.36 2.30 7.18
C VAL A 127 1.81 1.62 8.44
N LEU A 128 1.87 0.29 8.52
CA LEU A 128 1.43 -0.45 9.70
C LEU A 128 2.29 -0.12 10.93
N GLU A 129 3.58 0.17 10.75
CA GLU A 129 4.46 0.66 11.81
C GLU A 129 3.99 2.01 12.38
N LEU A 130 3.54 2.94 11.53
CA LEU A 130 2.94 4.20 11.97
C LEU A 130 1.65 3.97 12.78
N ILE A 131 0.83 3.01 12.35
CA ILE A 131 -0.44 2.69 13.00
C ILE A 131 -0.23 2.03 14.37
N ARG A 132 0.76 1.13 14.48
CA ARG A 132 1.05 0.39 15.71
C ARG A 132 1.83 1.22 16.73
N HIS A 133 2.69 2.11 16.27
CA HIS A 133 3.57 2.92 17.12
C HIS A 133 3.45 4.43 16.85
N PRO A 134 2.23 5.01 16.84
CA PRO A 134 2.01 6.39 16.37
C PRO A 134 2.78 7.42 17.18
N VAL A 135 2.77 7.27 18.52
CA VAL A 135 3.43 8.22 19.44
C VAL A 135 4.95 8.24 19.24
N MET A 136 5.55 7.09 18.93
CA MET A 136 6.99 6.99 18.67
C MET A 136 7.40 7.78 17.43
N HIS A 137 6.48 7.92 16.48
CA HIS A 137 6.71 8.56 15.19
C HIS A 137 6.09 9.96 15.08
N GLY A 138 5.66 10.54 16.21
CA GLY A 138 5.14 11.92 16.29
C GLY A 138 3.65 12.07 15.97
N PHE A 139 2.90 10.97 15.82
CA PHE A 139 1.46 10.96 15.61
C PHE A 139 0.69 10.76 16.93
N LYS A 140 -0.58 11.16 16.93
CA LYS A 140 -1.48 10.98 18.08
C LYS A 140 -2.25 9.67 17.96
N ARG A 141 -2.53 9.00 19.08
CA ARG A 141 -3.27 7.73 19.08
C ARG A 141 -4.71 7.92 18.60
N GLU A 142 -5.30 9.05 18.96
CA GLU A 142 -6.71 9.38 18.71
C GLU A 142 -6.98 9.72 17.24
N THR A 143 -5.93 9.93 16.43
CA THR A 143 -6.00 10.38 15.04
C THR A 143 -5.48 9.34 14.04
N VAL A 144 -5.08 8.15 14.51
CA VAL A 144 -4.47 7.10 13.66
C VAL A 144 -5.41 6.67 12.54
N LEU A 145 -6.68 6.40 12.88
CA LEU A 145 -7.71 5.92 11.97
C LEU A 145 -8.77 6.99 11.66
N VAL A 146 -8.40 8.27 11.82
CA VAL A 146 -9.27 9.42 11.56
C VAL A 146 -8.64 10.23 10.43
N PRO A 147 -9.40 10.62 9.38
CA PRO A 147 -8.87 11.50 8.36
C PRO A 147 -8.73 12.94 8.88
N CYS A 148 -7.70 13.66 8.43
CA CYS A 148 -7.55 15.07 8.75
C CYS A 148 -8.61 15.95 8.05
N TYR A 149 -9.02 15.57 6.85
CA TYR A 149 -10.03 16.26 6.05
C TYR A 149 -11.25 15.37 5.89
N THR A 150 -12.37 15.78 6.47
CA THR A 150 -13.64 15.05 6.42
C THR A 150 -14.82 16.01 6.34
N ASP A 151 -15.75 15.76 5.43
CA ASP A 151 -16.98 16.54 5.26
C ASP A 151 -16.78 18.06 5.20
N GLY A 152 -15.73 18.51 4.50
CA GLY A 152 -15.39 19.93 4.35
C GLY A 152 -14.66 20.55 5.54
N ASN A 153 -14.41 19.78 6.61
CA ASN A 153 -13.69 20.23 7.80
C ASN A 153 -12.23 19.76 7.77
N LEU A 154 -11.32 20.71 7.99
CA LEU A 154 -9.89 20.46 8.12
C LEU A 154 -9.51 20.30 9.60
N CYS A 155 -8.66 19.33 9.90
CA CYS A 155 -8.15 19.11 11.24
C CYS A 155 -7.20 20.23 11.70
N PRO A 156 -7.03 20.45 13.01
CA PRO A 156 -6.21 21.56 13.52
C PRO A 156 -4.71 21.44 13.19
N ASN A 157 -4.20 20.21 13.04
CA ASN A 157 -2.78 19.98 12.74
C ASN A 157 -2.61 18.69 11.90
N PRO A 158 -2.45 18.81 10.57
CA PRO A 158 -2.26 17.67 9.68
C PRO A 158 -1.05 16.79 10.02
N SER A 159 0.00 17.35 10.65
CA SER A 159 1.21 16.58 10.99
C SER A 159 1.00 15.56 12.09
N THR A 160 -0.14 15.61 12.81
CA THR A 160 -0.48 14.61 13.83
C THR A 160 -1.42 13.51 13.31
N TYR A 161 -1.81 13.54 12.04
CA TYR A 161 -2.73 12.58 11.42
C TYR A 161 -1.98 11.71 10.42
N ILE A 162 -2.32 10.42 10.34
CA ILE A 162 -1.74 9.53 9.33
C ILE A 162 -2.47 9.70 7.99
N SER A 163 -3.80 9.72 8.02
CA SER A 163 -4.63 9.87 6.82
C SER A 163 -5.01 11.33 6.57
N TRP A 164 -4.90 11.76 5.32
CA TRP A 164 -5.41 13.05 4.86
C TRP A 164 -6.92 13.01 4.69
N ASP A 165 -7.45 12.17 3.80
CA ASP A 165 -8.87 12.16 3.39
C ASP A 165 -9.56 10.80 3.51
N GLY A 166 -8.94 9.87 4.24
CA GLY A 166 -9.42 8.51 4.43
C GLY A 166 -8.87 7.49 3.43
N GLN A 167 -8.21 7.93 2.35
CA GLN A 167 -7.54 7.05 1.37
C GLN A 167 -6.06 7.40 1.22
N HIS A 168 -5.74 8.69 1.23
CA HIS A 168 -4.38 9.19 1.08
C HIS A 168 -3.74 9.48 2.44
N LEU A 169 -2.42 9.41 2.50
CA LEU A 169 -1.65 9.77 3.69
C LEU A 169 -1.45 11.30 3.76
N THR A 170 -1.22 11.82 4.95
CA THR A 170 -0.76 13.20 5.13
C THR A 170 0.68 13.37 4.65
N GLU A 171 1.12 14.61 4.44
CA GLU A 171 2.54 14.91 4.14
C GLU A 171 3.48 14.32 5.20
N ALA A 172 3.13 14.42 6.49
CA ALA A 172 3.94 13.88 7.58
C ALA A 172 4.10 12.36 7.48
N ALA A 173 3.01 11.64 7.18
CA ALA A 173 3.05 10.20 6.99
C ALA A 173 3.80 9.82 5.70
N TYR A 174 3.61 10.54 4.59
CA TYR A 174 4.40 10.31 3.37
C TYR A 174 5.89 10.60 3.56
N LYS A 175 6.26 11.60 4.37
CA LYS A 175 7.66 11.87 4.73
C LYS A 175 8.28 10.69 5.47
N PHE A 176 7.54 10.06 6.38
CA PHE A 176 7.97 8.84 7.04
C PHE A 176 8.16 7.69 6.04
N VAL A 177 7.18 7.44 5.17
CA VAL A 177 7.25 6.39 4.15
C VAL A 177 8.45 6.59 3.21
N ALA A 178 8.64 7.82 2.70
CA ALA A 178 9.74 8.16 1.82
C ALA A 178 11.10 7.98 2.51
N HIS A 179 11.25 8.44 3.75
CA HIS A 179 12.48 8.28 4.52
C HIS A 179 12.83 6.79 4.72
N HIS A 180 11.84 5.96 5.07
CA HIS A 180 12.06 4.53 5.29
C HIS A 180 12.31 3.76 4.00
N MET A 181 11.74 4.19 2.88
CA MET A 181 12.06 3.63 1.57
C MET A 181 13.49 3.97 1.12
N LEU A 182 13.96 5.20 1.38
CA LEU A 182 15.27 5.67 0.93
C LEU A 182 16.43 5.24 1.85
N HIS A 183 16.17 5.05 3.15
CA HIS A 183 17.21 4.85 4.16
C HIS A 183 17.00 3.63 5.07
N GLY A 184 15.84 2.95 4.99
CA GLY A 184 15.45 1.89 5.92
C GLY A 184 15.62 0.46 5.39
N ALA A 185 15.42 -0.52 6.27
CA ALA A 185 15.47 -1.95 5.98
C ALA A 185 14.24 -2.50 5.23
N PHE A 186 13.32 -1.62 4.81
CA PHE A 186 12.03 -1.98 4.19
C PHE A 186 12.10 -2.12 2.66
N ALA A 187 13.29 -1.96 2.08
CA ALA A 187 13.62 -2.44 0.74
C ALA A 187 14.15 -3.89 0.86
N GLN A 188 13.25 -4.86 0.85
CA GLN A 188 13.63 -6.28 0.94
C GLN A 188 13.85 -6.89 -0.46
N SER A 189 14.83 -7.78 -0.58
CA SER A 189 14.85 -8.74 -1.70
C SER A 189 13.61 -9.62 -1.61
N SER A 190 12.83 -9.71 -2.69
CA SER A 190 11.59 -10.48 -2.74
C SER A 190 11.81 -11.94 -2.32
N MET A 191 11.37 -12.32 -1.13
CA MET A 191 11.29 -13.73 -0.75
C MET A 191 9.89 -14.24 -1.11
N CYS A 192 9.80 -15.01 -2.18
CA CYS A 192 8.66 -15.89 -2.45
C CYS A 192 9.10 -17.28 -1.99
N SER A 193 8.53 -17.78 -0.89
CA SER A 193 8.74 -19.16 -0.46
C SER A 193 8.11 -20.08 -1.51
N LYS A 194 8.80 -21.17 -1.87
CA LYS A 194 8.22 -22.24 -2.69
C LYS A 194 7.05 -22.90 -1.96
#